data_AF-A0A565BL26-F1
#
_entry.id   AF-A0A565BL26-F1
#
_cell.length_a   1.000
_cell.length_b   1.000
_cell.length_c   1.000
_cell.angle_alpha   90.00
_cell.angle_beta   90.00
_cell.angle_gamma   90.00
#
_symmetry.space_group_name_H-M   'P 1'
#
loop_
_entity.id
_entity.type
_entity.pdbx_description
1 polymer ?
#
loop_
_entity_poly.entity_id
_entity_poly.type
_entity_poly.pdbx_seq_one_letter_code
_entity_poly.pdbx_strand_id
1 'polypeptide(L)'
;MFGFKPKTLFVFGDSYADTGNTPVTISASWRFPYGITFPGKPAGRFSDGRVSTDYLDYSSADLNSSVALFSIVGNDYLTYDKFNGTQQGRPALIRRVVKQILLDVKRIKDLGVRKVIVALSPPQKCVPLIVTPKGCDINDTSTSLHNSLLRAGLIKLNVEKNDKSFLMFDLYNAFVTIFKNKGVPGVSTFSEPLKACCVGTKPGNSCGTVGKRGEKLFSLCKDPSSFFFWDDVHVSDQGWRSIFSVLNFT
;
A
#
# COMPACT_ATOMS: atom_id res chain seq x y z
N MET A 1 -20.91 -22.04 17.50
CA MET A 1 -21.88 -21.11 16.87
C MET A 1 -22.24 -20.07 17.92
N PHE A 2 -21.48 -18.97 18.00
CA PHE A 2 -21.77 -17.84 18.89
C PHE A 2 -21.65 -16.58 18.04
N GLY A 3 -22.77 -15.88 17.89
CA GLY A 3 -23.01 -14.86 16.88
C GLY A 3 -22.53 -13.48 17.30
N PHE A 4 -21.74 -12.84 16.43
CA PHE A 4 -21.24 -11.48 16.64
C PHE A 4 -20.91 -10.87 15.21
N LYS A 5 -21.43 -9.66 14.83
CA LYS A 5 -21.42 -8.88 13.51
C LYS A 5 -20.91 -7.38 13.63
N PRO A 6 -19.97 -6.81 12.81
CA PRO A 6 -19.35 -5.49 13.05
C PRO A 6 -20.24 -4.47 12.38
N LYS A 7 -19.94 -3.19 12.58
CA LYS A 7 -20.70 -2.15 11.89
C LYS A 7 -19.88 -1.27 10.96
N THR A 8 -18.57 -1.08 11.16
CA THR A 8 -17.83 -0.01 10.45
C THR A 8 -16.31 -0.23 10.38
N LEU A 9 -15.72 0.05 9.21
CA LEU A 9 -14.27 0.21 8.99
C LEU A 9 -13.95 1.70 8.79
N PHE A 10 -12.96 2.22 9.53
CA PHE A 10 -12.37 3.53 9.30
C PHE A 10 -11.01 3.37 8.62
N VAL A 11 -10.78 4.07 7.52
CA VAL A 11 -9.52 3.99 6.77
C VAL A 11 -8.82 5.33 6.83
N PHE A 12 -7.56 5.30 7.25
CA PHE A 12 -6.62 6.40 7.18
C PHE A 12 -5.43 5.95 6.35
N GLY A 13 -5.02 6.72 5.36
CA GLY A 13 -3.87 6.33 4.56
C GLY A 13 -3.69 7.14 3.30
N ASP A 14 -3.02 6.53 2.35
CA ASP A 14 -2.63 7.12 1.07
C ASP A 14 -3.23 6.36 -0.12
N SER A 15 -2.60 6.48 -1.30
CA SER A 15 -3.07 5.87 -2.54
C SER A 15 -3.19 4.34 -2.49
N TYR A 16 -2.50 3.65 -1.57
CA TYR A 16 -2.65 2.20 -1.40
C TYR A 16 -3.97 1.81 -0.72
N ALA A 17 -4.65 2.77 -0.08
CA ALA A 17 -5.91 2.59 0.62
C ALA A 17 -7.08 3.40 0.01
N ASP A 18 -6.78 4.33 -0.89
CA ASP A 18 -7.75 5.26 -1.46
C ASP A 18 -8.75 4.57 -2.41
N THR A 19 -10.03 4.74 -2.14
CA THR A 19 -11.16 4.23 -2.94
C THR A 19 -11.94 5.34 -3.65
N GLY A 20 -11.42 6.57 -3.67
CA GLY A 20 -12.00 7.71 -4.39
C GLY A 20 -12.01 9.05 -3.64
N ASN A 21 -11.22 9.21 -2.58
CA ASN A 21 -11.10 10.45 -1.83
C ASN A 21 -10.27 11.50 -2.58
N THR A 22 -9.24 11.09 -3.34
CA THR A 22 -8.45 12.06 -4.12
C THR A 22 -9.30 12.65 -5.25
N PRO A 23 -9.46 13.99 -5.36
CA PRO A 23 -10.37 14.60 -6.34
C PRO A 23 -10.03 14.30 -7.81
N VAL A 24 -11.08 14.20 -8.64
CA VAL A 24 -11.02 14.00 -10.10
C VAL A 24 -10.14 15.04 -10.80
N THR A 25 -10.11 16.27 -10.27
CA THR A 25 -9.36 17.39 -10.86
C THR A 25 -7.85 17.22 -10.79
N ILE A 26 -7.34 16.43 -9.84
CA ILE A 26 -5.90 16.29 -9.59
C ILE A 26 -5.36 14.86 -9.75
N SER A 27 -6.23 13.84 -9.75
CA SER A 27 -5.79 12.45 -9.79
C SER A 27 -5.97 11.78 -11.16
N ALA A 28 -4.93 11.03 -11.57
CA ALA A 28 -4.99 10.14 -12.72
C ALA A 28 -5.88 8.90 -12.47
N SER A 29 -6.15 8.53 -11.20
CA SER A 29 -6.95 7.34 -10.83
C SER A 29 -8.41 7.42 -11.29
N TRP A 30 -8.87 8.59 -11.73
CA TRP A 30 -10.18 8.80 -12.35
C TRP A 30 -10.18 8.72 -13.88
N ARG A 31 -9.05 8.33 -14.48
CA ARG A 31 -8.87 8.24 -15.94
C ARG A 31 -8.57 6.81 -16.33
N PHE A 32 -8.96 6.45 -17.55
CA PHE A 32 -8.53 5.18 -18.14
C PHE A 32 -6.99 5.14 -18.20
N PRO A 33 -6.32 4.03 -17.82
CA PRO A 33 -6.86 2.69 -17.63
C PRO A 33 -7.14 2.28 -16.18
N TYR A 34 -7.17 3.19 -15.20
CA TYR A 34 -7.47 2.80 -13.83
C TYR A 34 -8.88 2.20 -13.70
N GLY A 35 -9.03 1.17 -12.86
CA GLY A 35 -10.29 0.47 -12.64
C GLY A 35 -10.77 -0.46 -13.77
N ILE A 36 -9.95 -0.77 -14.78
CA ILE A 36 -10.34 -1.63 -15.92
C ILE A 36 -10.67 -3.08 -15.53
N THR A 37 -10.11 -3.63 -14.46
CA THR A 37 -10.45 -4.98 -13.97
C THR A 37 -11.57 -4.93 -12.94
N PHE A 38 -11.58 -3.89 -12.10
CA PHE A 38 -12.69 -3.60 -11.17
C PHE A 38 -12.79 -2.09 -10.88
N PRO A 39 -13.97 -1.47 -10.98
CA PRO A 39 -15.27 -2.01 -11.37
C PRO A 39 -15.51 -2.08 -12.89
N GLY A 40 -14.45 -2.11 -13.71
CA GLY A 40 -14.52 -2.03 -15.18
C GLY A 40 -14.46 -0.61 -15.74
N LYS A 41 -14.27 0.39 -14.87
CA LYS A 41 -14.12 1.81 -15.22
C LYS A 41 -13.37 2.56 -14.10
N PRO A 42 -12.82 3.75 -14.38
CA PRO A 42 -12.17 4.54 -13.34
C PRO A 42 -13.12 4.89 -12.20
N ALA A 43 -12.66 4.65 -10.98
CA ALA A 43 -13.41 4.87 -9.75
C ALA A 43 -12.54 5.44 -8.62
N GLY A 44 -11.43 6.10 -8.98
CA GLY A 44 -10.55 6.80 -8.03
C GLY A 44 -9.52 5.92 -7.32
N ARG A 45 -9.54 4.60 -7.54
CA ARG A 45 -8.53 3.65 -7.03
C ARG A 45 -7.24 3.74 -7.84
N PHE A 46 -6.09 3.80 -7.16
CA PHE A 46 -4.77 3.76 -7.80
C PHE A 46 -4.37 2.32 -8.14
N SER A 47 -5.20 1.63 -8.93
CA SER A 47 -4.96 0.27 -9.41
C SER A 47 -5.77 0.04 -10.70
N ASP A 48 -5.53 -1.07 -11.41
CA ASP A 48 -6.47 -1.55 -12.43
C ASP A 48 -7.77 -2.05 -11.80
N GLY A 49 -7.77 -2.38 -10.51
CA GLY A 49 -8.94 -2.89 -9.82
C GLY A 49 -9.04 -2.40 -8.38
N ARG A 50 -9.18 -3.36 -7.47
CA ARG A 50 -9.27 -3.13 -6.02
C ARG A 50 -7.92 -2.71 -5.44
N VAL A 51 -7.97 -2.00 -4.32
CA VAL A 51 -6.80 -1.63 -3.51
C VAL A 51 -6.81 -2.36 -2.18
N SER A 52 -5.83 -2.14 -1.30
CA SER A 52 -5.70 -2.89 -0.04
C SER A 52 -6.96 -2.92 0.82
N THR A 53 -7.70 -1.82 0.86
CA THR A 53 -8.91 -1.68 1.69
C THR A 53 -10.08 -2.53 1.20
N ASP A 54 -10.17 -2.79 -0.10
CA ASP A 54 -11.20 -3.64 -0.68
C ASP A 54 -10.95 -5.13 -0.36
N TYR A 55 -9.72 -5.51 -0.02
CA TYR A 55 -9.33 -6.89 0.30
C TYR A 55 -9.34 -7.20 1.80
N LEU A 56 -9.55 -6.21 2.65
CA LEU A 56 -9.77 -6.44 4.08
C LEU A 56 -11.17 -7.05 4.27
N ASP A 57 -11.27 -8.36 4.02
CA ASP A 57 -12.44 -9.16 4.38
C ASP A 57 -12.33 -9.50 5.88
N TYR A 58 -13.24 -8.93 6.68
CA TYR A 58 -13.22 -9.08 8.12
C TYR A 58 -13.83 -10.44 8.51
N SER A 59 -13.14 -11.17 9.38
CA SER A 59 -13.68 -12.43 9.93
C SER A 59 -14.91 -12.18 10.79
N SER A 60 -15.77 -13.19 10.96
CA SER A 60 -16.91 -13.17 11.90
C SER A 60 -16.55 -12.83 13.36
N ALA A 61 -15.26 -12.78 13.73
CA ALA A 61 -14.79 -12.30 15.02
C ALA A 61 -14.47 -10.79 15.06
N ASP A 62 -13.86 -10.24 14.00
CA ASP A 62 -13.63 -8.78 13.79
C ASP A 62 -14.89 -8.03 13.49
N LEU A 63 -15.83 -8.83 13.00
CA LEU A 63 -17.19 -8.56 12.82
C LEU A 63 -17.85 -8.14 14.15
N ASN A 64 -17.37 -7.26 15.04
CA ASN A 64 -18.12 -6.69 16.20
C ASN A 64 -17.60 -5.37 16.74
N SER A 65 -16.46 -4.98 16.23
CA SER A 65 -15.70 -3.83 16.63
C SER A 65 -15.54 -2.94 15.42
N SER A 66 -15.51 -1.64 15.64
CA SER A 66 -14.90 -0.76 14.66
C SER A 66 -13.42 -1.10 14.54
N VAL A 67 -12.95 -1.28 13.31
CA VAL A 67 -11.52 -1.44 12.99
C VAL A 67 -11.07 -0.15 12.30
N ALA A 68 -9.88 0.32 12.65
CA ALA A 68 -9.20 1.34 11.86
C ALA A 68 -8.04 0.71 11.08
N LEU A 69 -7.97 0.93 9.77
CA LEU A 69 -6.75 0.68 8.98
C LEU A 69 -5.97 1.99 8.91
N PHE A 70 -4.67 1.92 9.21
CA PHE A 70 -3.72 3.02 9.07
C PHE A 70 -2.62 2.62 8.08
N SER A 71 -2.68 3.13 6.85
CA SER A 71 -1.79 2.76 5.74
C SER A 71 -1.06 3.99 5.18
N ILE A 72 0.09 4.32 5.79
CA ILE A 72 1.00 5.36 5.30
C ILE A 72 2.31 4.67 4.94
N VAL A 73 2.57 4.52 3.65
CA VAL A 73 3.51 3.49 3.18
C VAL A 73 4.66 3.99 2.33
N GLY A 74 4.82 5.32 2.14
CA GLY A 74 6.05 5.86 1.52
C GLY A 74 5.99 7.27 0.96
N ASN A 75 4.80 7.88 0.88
CA ASN A 75 4.62 9.19 0.25
C ASN A 75 5.44 10.32 0.90
N ASP A 76 5.61 10.32 2.23
CA ASP A 76 6.48 11.25 2.94
C ASP A 76 7.93 11.18 2.46
N TYR A 77 8.42 9.99 2.17
CA TYR A 77 9.81 9.76 1.73
C TYR A 77 9.98 10.09 0.26
N LEU A 78 9.03 9.73 -0.59
CA LEU A 78 9.01 10.15 -2.00
C LEU A 78 8.96 11.67 -2.12
N THR A 79 8.15 12.33 -1.29
CA THR A 79 8.05 13.80 -1.25
C THR A 79 9.36 14.42 -0.77
N TYR A 80 9.97 13.88 0.29
CA TYR A 80 11.26 14.33 0.78
C TYR A 80 12.34 14.24 -0.30
N ASP A 81 12.41 13.11 -1.02
CA ASP A 81 13.37 12.88 -2.09
C ASP A 81 13.10 13.84 -3.28
N LYS A 82 11.82 14.08 -3.63
CA LYS A 82 11.41 15.04 -4.68
C LYS A 82 11.82 16.48 -4.39
N PHE A 83 11.82 16.89 -3.12
CA PHE A 83 12.22 18.23 -2.69
C PHE A 83 13.69 18.32 -2.25
N ASN A 84 14.56 17.48 -2.84
CA ASN A 84 16.01 17.48 -2.62
C ASN A 84 16.42 17.26 -1.15
N GLY A 85 15.67 16.43 -0.43
CA GLY A 85 16.02 15.99 0.92
C GLY A 85 17.38 15.27 0.97
N THR A 86 18.14 15.47 2.05
CA THR A 86 19.47 14.89 2.21
C THR A 86 19.42 13.49 2.82
N GLN A 87 20.38 12.64 2.46
CA GLN A 87 20.51 11.32 3.07
C GLN A 87 20.79 11.40 4.58
N GLN A 88 21.50 12.43 5.05
CA GLN A 88 21.73 12.64 6.48
C GLN A 88 20.45 13.05 7.23
N GLY A 89 19.54 13.78 6.58
CA GLY A 89 18.27 14.23 7.18
C GLY A 89 17.17 13.16 7.18
N ARG A 90 17.26 12.16 6.29
CA ARG A 90 16.25 11.11 6.11
C ARG A 90 15.96 10.32 7.42
N PRO A 91 16.94 9.88 8.22
CA PRO A 91 16.67 9.21 9.49
C PRO A 91 15.90 10.09 10.50
N ALA A 92 16.13 11.40 10.51
CA ALA A 92 15.38 12.32 11.38
C ALA A 92 13.91 12.45 10.94
N LEU A 93 13.66 12.51 9.62
CA LEU A 93 12.31 12.46 9.07
C LEU A 93 11.60 11.15 9.43
N ILE A 94 12.25 10.00 9.23
CA ILE A 94 11.68 8.69 9.54
C ILE A 94 11.21 8.63 11.00
N ARG A 95 12.05 9.07 11.95
CA ARG A 95 11.67 9.12 13.37
C ARG A 95 10.47 10.01 13.64
N ARG A 96 10.35 11.17 12.97
CA ARG A 96 9.19 12.06 13.11
C ARG A 96 7.92 11.43 12.54
N VAL A 97 8.00 10.83 11.36
CA VAL A 97 6.87 10.13 10.73
C VAL A 97 6.39 8.99 11.63
N VAL A 98 7.28 8.09 12.07
CA VAL A 98 6.89 6.97 12.95
C VAL A 98 6.31 7.47 14.28
N LYS A 99 6.91 8.51 14.88
CA LYS A 99 6.36 9.13 16.10
C LYS A 99 4.93 9.64 15.88
N GLN A 100 4.67 10.29 14.74
CA GLN A 100 3.35 10.81 14.42
C GLN A 100 2.34 9.68 14.20
N ILE A 101 2.71 8.62 13.46
CA ILE A 101 1.88 7.41 13.29
C ILE A 101 1.49 6.84 14.65
N LEU A 102 2.44 6.64 15.56
CA LEU A 102 2.18 6.09 16.90
C LEU A 102 1.26 6.99 17.74
N LEU A 103 1.39 8.31 17.61
CA LEU A 103 0.49 9.26 18.29
C LEU A 103 -0.94 9.16 17.73
N ASP A 104 -1.09 9.07 16.42
CA ASP A 104 -2.40 9.07 15.77
C ASP A 104 -3.15 7.76 15.98
N VAL A 105 -2.48 6.60 15.90
CA VAL A 105 -3.12 5.31 16.20
C VAL A 105 -3.53 5.22 17.67
N LYS A 106 -2.75 5.81 18.58
CA LYS A 106 -3.12 5.94 20.00
C LYS A 106 -4.36 6.81 20.16
N ARG A 107 -4.43 7.97 19.51
CA ARG A 107 -5.62 8.85 19.53
C ARG A 107 -6.86 8.14 19.00
N ILE A 108 -6.74 7.41 17.90
CA ILE A 108 -7.83 6.61 17.32
C ILE A 108 -8.35 5.59 18.34
N LYS A 109 -7.44 4.90 19.05
CA LYS A 109 -7.80 3.98 20.14
C LYS A 109 -8.49 4.69 21.30
N ASP A 110 -7.96 5.84 21.73
CA ASP A 110 -8.49 6.66 22.83
C ASP A 110 -9.89 7.22 22.51
N LEU A 111 -10.23 7.41 21.22
CA LEU A 111 -11.58 7.74 20.74
C LEU A 111 -12.58 6.58 20.79
N GLY A 112 -12.14 5.38 21.18
CA GLY A 112 -13.01 4.21 21.36
C GLY A 112 -12.93 3.16 20.25
N VAL A 113 -12.07 3.34 19.24
CA VAL A 113 -11.81 2.25 18.27
C VAL A 113 -11.19 1.07 19.01
N ARG A 114 -11.70 -0.14 18.75
CA ARG A 114 -11.27 -1.34 19.48
C ARG A 114 -10.02 -1.97 18.89
N LYS A 115 -9.90 -2.05 17.57
CA LYS A 115 -8.70 -2.59 16.91
C LYS A 115 -8.16 -1.58 15.89
N VAL A 116 -6.85 -1.41 15.86
CA VAL A 116 -6.16 -0.55 14.90
C VAL A 116 -5.11 -1.38 14.17
N ILE A 117 -5.32 -1.58 12.87
CA ILE A 117 -4.39 -2.26 11.97
C ILE A 117 -3.46 -1.21 11.38
N VAL A 118 -2.16 -1.41 11.50
CA VAL A 118 -1.14 -0.46 11.03
C VAL A 118 -0.26 -1.14 9.99
N ALA A 119 -0.21 -0.58 8.78
CA ALA A 119 0.62 -1.08 7.70
C ALA A 119 2.10 -0.81 7.98
N LEU A 120 2.93 -1.84 7.82
CA LEU A 120 4.36 -1.66 7.71
C LEU A 120 4.70 -1.24 6.27
N SER A 121 5.76 -0.47 6.11
CA SER A 121 6.20 -0.01 4.78
C SER A 121 6.69 -1.20 3.94
N PRO A 122 6.22 -1.38 2.69
CA PRO A 122 6.77 -2.38 1.77
C PRO A 122 8.23 -2.03 1.41
N PRO A 123 9.03 -2.97 0.87
CA PRO A 123 10.41 -2.70 0.47
C PRO A 123 10.46 -1.65 -0.64
N GLN A 124 10.69 -0.38 -0.25
CA GLN A 124 10.56 0.77 -1.16
C GLN A 124 11.48 0.67 -2.37
N LYS A 125 12.69 0.13 -2.20
CA LYS A 125 13.66 -0.07 -3.29
C LYS A 125 13.30 -1.18 -4.28
N CYS A 126 12.10 -1.76 -4.14
CA CYS A 126 11.54 -2.74 -5.06
C CYS A 126 10.30 -2.21 -5.80
N VAL A 127 9.87 -0.99 -5.50
CA VAL A 127 8.81 -0.29 -6.24
C VAL A 127 9.38 0.16 -7.60
N PRO A 128 8.67 -0.02 -8.73
CA PRO A 128 9.24 0.21 -10.07
C PRO A 128 9.79 1.63 -10.27
N LEU A 129 9.19 2.65 -9.66
CA LEU A 129 9.66 4.04 -9.69
C LEU A 129 11.04 4.22 -9.05
N ILE A 130 11.39 3.36 -8.08
CA ILE A 130 12.58 3.52 -7.21
C ILE A 130 13.64 2.46 -7.52
N VAL A 131 13.25 1.32 -8.09
CA VAL A 131 14.16 0.21 -8.38
C VAL A 131 15.29 0.67 -9.29
N THR A 132 16.52 0.26 -8.99
CA THR A 132 17.71 0.63 -9.76
C THR A 132 18.08 -0.50 -10.73
N PRO A 133 19.01 -0.29 -11.68
CA PRO A 133 19.55 -1.37 -12.50
C PRO A 133 20.17 -2.53 -11.71
N LYS A 134 20.51 -2.32 -10.42
CA LYS A 134 20.98 -3.37 -9.51
C LYS A 134 19.84 -4.28 -9.01
N GLY A 135 18.59 -3.96 -9.31
CA GLY A 135 17.40 -4.69 -8.88
C GLY A 135 16.81 -4.21 -7.56
N CYS A 136 15.87 -5.01 -7.04
CA CYS A 136 15.18 -4.81 -5.77
C CYS A 136 16.14 -4.97 -4.60
N ASP A 137 16.24 -3.95 -3.75
CA ASP A 137 17.00 -3.99 -2.50
C ASP A 137 16.07 -4.14 -1.30
N ILE A 138 15.92 -5.37 -0.82
CA ILE A 138 15.11 -5.65 0.38
C ILE A 138 15.81 -5.17 1.66
N ASN A 139 17.12 -4.94 1.65
CA ASN A 139 17.90 -4.54 2.83
C ASN A 139 18.04 -3.02 2.97
N ASP A 140 17.17 -2.25 2.29
CA ASP A 140 17.14 -0.78 2.38
C ASP A 140 17.06 -0.31 3.85
N THR A 141 18.04 0.49 4.26
CA THR A 141 18.21 0.93 5.64
C THR A 141 17.07 1.82 6.11
N SER A 142 16.46 2.58 5.20
CA SER A 142 15.37 3.51 5.55
C SER A 142 14.06 2.78 5.83
N THR A 143 13.70 1.82 4.98
CA THR A 143 12.53 0.94 5.19
C THR A 143 12.73 0.10 6.45
N SER A 144 13.94 -0.44 6.65
CA SER A 144 14.31 -1.20 7.85
C SER A 144 14.18 -0.36 9.12
N LEU A 145 14.68 0.89 9.10
CA LEU A 145 14.56 1.82 10.24
C LEU A 145 13.09 2.17 10.53
N HIS A 146 12.30 2.50 9.51
CA HIS A 146 10.87 2.79 9.67
C HIS A 146 10.15 1.62 10.34
N ASN A 147 10.24 0.43 9.73
CA ASN A 147 9.52 -0.75 10.19
C ASN A 147 9.99 -1.20 11.58
N SER A 148 11.28 -1.12 11.87
CA SER A 148 11.82 -1.46 13.21
C SER A 148 11.25 -0.55 14.29
N LEU A 149 11.28 0.77 14.07
CA LEU A 149 10.75 1.75 15.03
C LEU A 149 9.23 1.61 15.21
N LEU A 150 8.50 1.41 14.10
CA LEU A 150 7.05 1.27 14.13
C LEU A 150 6.62 0.00 14.86
N ARG A 151 7.23 -1.16 14.56
CA ARG A 151 7.00 -2.41 15.29
C ARG A 151 7.25 -2.25 16.79
N ALA A 152 8.41 -1.71 17.17
CA ALA A 152 8.77 -1.51 18.57
C ALA A 152 7.76 -0.60 19.29
N GLY A 153 7.31 0.47 18.63
CA GLY A 153 6.30 1.38 19.16
C GLY A 153 4.93 0.74 19.36
N LEU A 154 4.45 -0.04 18.38
CA LEU A 154 3.15 -0.74 18.48
C LEU A 154 3.18 -1.83 19.56
N ILE A 155 4.28 -2.59 19.65
CA ILE A 155 4.49 -3.58 20.73
C ILE A 155 4.43 -2.88 22.09
N LYS A 156 5.14 -1.75 22.24
CA LYS A 156 5.12 -0.97 23.47
C LYS A 156 3.70 -0.51 23.84
N LEU A 157 2.93 0.00 22.89
CA LEU A 157 1.53 0.40 23.11
C LEU A 157 0.65 -0.78 23.57
N ASN A 158 0.83 -1.96 22.98
CA ASN A 158 0.10 -3.17 23.39
C ASN A 158 0.47 -3.62 24.82
N VAL A 159 1.75 -3.55 25.19
CA VAL A 159 2.25 -3.94 26.52
C VAL A 159 1.79 -2.96 27.61
N GLU A 160 1.93 -1.64 27.39
CA GLU A 160 1.58 -0.60 28.37
C GLU A 160 0.11 -0.64 28.80
N LYS A 161 -0.77 -1.14 27.92
CA LYS A 161 -2.21 -1.22 28.15
C LYS A 161 -2.71 -2.61 28.50
N ASN A 162 -1.84 -3.62 28.48
CA ASN A 162 -2.22 -5.04 28.50
C ASN A 162 -3.35 -5.33 27.49
N ASP A 163 -3.24 -4.74 26.30
CA ASP A 163 -4.30 -4.68 25.29
C ASP A 163 -3.69 -4.94 23.90
N LYS A 164 -3.98 -6.11 23.30
CA LYS A 164 -3.47 -6.51 21.97
C LYS A 164 -4.31 -5.93 20.83
N SER A 165 -4.55 -4.62 20.88
CA SER A 165 -5.45 -3.93 19.96
C SER A 165 -4.74 -3.34 18.74
N PHE A 166 -3.43 -3.15 18.79
CA PHE A 166 -2.63 -2.71 17.65
C PHE A 166 -2.09 -3.93 16.90
N LEU A 167 -2.55 -4.12 15.67
CA LEU A 167 -2.17 -5.24 14.79
C LEU A 167 -1.30 -4.73 13.65
N MET A 168 -0.30 -5.51 13.26
CA MET A 168 0.60 -5.14 12.16
C MET A 168 0.14 -5.78 10.85
N PHE A 169 -0.08 -4.94 9.84
CA PHE A 169 -0.28 -5.35 8.45
C PHE A 169 1.07 -5.39 7.75
N ASP A 170 1.70 -6.57 7.73
CA ASP A 170 3.11 -6.76 7.34
C ASP A 170 3.30 -6.83 5.82
N LEU A 171 3.06 -5.70 5.15
CA LEU A 171 3.27 -5.57 3.71
C LEU A 171 4.71 -5.86 3.30
N TYR A 172 5.69 -5.57 4.18
CA TYR A 172 7.09 -5.85 3.89
C TYR A 172 7.32 -7.34 3.61
N ASN A 173 6.93 -8.21 4.54
CA ASN A 173 7.14 -9.65 4.38
C ASN A 173 6.27 -10.25 3.26
N ALA A 174 5.05 -9.72 3.05
CA ALA A 174 4.20 -10.15 1.95
C ALA A 174 4.85 -9.88 0.59
N PHE A 175 5.35 -8.66 0.35
CA PHE A 175 6.07 -8.30 -0.87
C PHE A 175 7.33 -9.15 -1.05
N VAL A 176 8.16 -9.28 0.00
CA VAL A 176 9.39 -10.07 -0.06
C VAL A 176 9.10 -11.53 -0.43
N THR A 177 8.05 -12.12 0.15
CA THR A 177 7.63 -13.50 -0.16
C THR A 177 7.24 -13.64 -1.62
N ILE A 178 6.41 -12.73 -2.13
CA ILE A 178 5.93 -12.77 -3.52
C ILE A 178 7.08 -12.54 -4.50
N PHE A 179 8.00 -11.62 -4.22
CA PHE A 179 9.14 -11.34 -5.11
C PHE A 179 10.13 -12.50 -5.16
N LYS A 180 10.41 -13.14 -4.01
CA LYS A 180 11.25 -14.34 -3.96
C LYS A 180 10.64 -15.51 -4.74
N ASN A 181 9.33 -15.70 -4.62
CA ASN A 181 8.62 -16.83 -5.22
C ASN A 181 8.03 -16.53 -6.61
N LYS A 182 8.17 -15.29 -7.10
CA LYS A 182 7.55 -14.81 -8.33
C LYS A 182 6.04 -15.06 -8.39
N GLY A 183 5.35 -14.83 -7.27
CA GLY A 183 3.92 -15.11 -7.12
C GLY A 183 3.63 -15.96 -5.89
N VAL A 184 2.46 -16.60 -5.91
CA VAL A 184 1.97 -17.46 -4.83
C VAL A 184 1.38 -18.72 -5.46
N PRO A 185 1.91 -19.92 -5.15
CA PRO A 185 1.42 -21.17 -5.73
C PRO A 185 -0.10 -21.31 -5.62
N GLY A 186 -0.77 -21.60 -6.74
CA GLY A 186 -2.23 -21.74 -6.81
C GLY A 186 -3.02 -20.43 -6.78
N VAL A 187 -2.36 -19.26 -6.63
CA VAL A 187 -3.02 -17.94 -6.60
C VAL A 187 -2.54 -17.05 -7.74
N SER A 188 -1.23 -16.96 -7.98
CA SER A 188 -0.67 -16.12 -9.04
C SER A 188 0.74 -16.54 -9.46
N THR A 189 1.17 -16.08 -10.64
CA THR A 189 2.55 -16.18 -11.10
C THR A 189 2.92 -14.92 -11.88
N PHE A 190 4.05 -14.32 -11.56
CA PHE A 190 4.55 -13.08 -12.15
C PHE A 190 5.94 -13.33 -12.73
N SER A 191 6.08 -13.31 -14.05
CA SER A 191 7.38 -13.53 -14.71
C SER A 191 8.41 -12.45 -14.35
N GLU A 192 7.95 -11.19 -14.32
CA GLU A 192 8.70 -9.98 -14.01
C GLU A 192 7.97 -9.16 -12.91
N PRO A 193 8.01 -9.57 -11.62
CA PRO A 193 7.18 -8.97 -10.57
C PRO A 193 7.49 -7.50 -10.27
N LEU A 194 8.64 -6.99 -10.71
CA LEU A 194 9.06 -5.60 -10.53
C LEU A 194 8.67 -4.69 -11.72
N LYS A 195 8.07 -5.26 -12.77
CA LYS A 195 7.64 -4.52 -13.96
C LYS A 195 6.19 -4.08 -13.78
N ALA A 196 5.92 -2.83 -14.14
CA ALA A 196 4.56 -2.29 -14.15
C ALA A 196 3.80 -2.66 -15.44
N CYS A 197 2.50 -2.85 -15.34
CA CYS A 197 1.63 -3.10 -16.50
C CYS A 197 1.40 -1.83 -17.34
N CYS A 198 1.30 -0.66 -16.69
CA CYS A 198 0.95 0.61 -17.30
C CYS A 198 2.05 1.64 -17.05
N VAL A 199 2.74 2.06 -18.12
CA VAL A 199 3.91 2.96 -18.02
C VAL A 199 3.80 4.11 -19.01
N GLY A 200 4.32 5.28 -18.63
CA GLY A 200 4.39 6.44 -19.54
C GLY A 200 5.27 6.15 -20.76
N THR A 201 4.88 6.64 -21.94
CA THR A 201 5.66 6.40 -23.18
C THR A 201 6.92 7.25 -23.30
N LYS A 202 7.03 8.33 -22.53
CA LYS A 202 8.14 9.29 -22.54
C LYS A 202 8.36 9.86 -21.14
N PRO A 203 9.56 10.41 -20.83
CA PRO A 203 9.78 11.16 -19.60
C PRO A 203 8.71 12.25 -19.40
N GLY A 204 8.11 12.29 -18.22
CA GLY A 204 7.01 13.20 -17.88
C GLY A 204 5.60 12.64 -18.15
N ASN A 205 5.47 11.54 -18.89
CA ASN A 205 4.21 10.80 -19.00
C ASN A 205 4.10 9.77 -17.88
N SER A 206 2.88 9.52 -17.42
CA SER A 206 2.54 8.44 -16.48
C SER A 206 1.35 7.63 -16.97
N CYS A 207 1.04 6.54 -16.29
CA CYS A 207 -0.20 5.79 -16.53
C CYS A 207 -1.43 6.72 -16.50
N GLY A 208 -2.30 6.61 -17.51
CA GLY A 208 -3.49 7.47 -17.64
C GLY A 208 -3.22 8.90 -18.14
N THR A 209 -1.98 9.24 -18.51
CA THR A 209 -1.67 10.52 -19.18
C THR A 209 -2.30 10.57 -20.57
N VAL A 210 -3.02 11.65 -20.85
CA VAL A 210 -3.68 11.89 -22.13
C VAL A 210 -3.15 13.19 -22.73
N GLY A 211 -2.79 13.16 -24.00
CA GLY A 211 -2.31 14.32 -24.73
C GLY A 211 -3.43 15.29 -25.12
N LYS A 212 -3.05 16.43 -25.70
CA LYS A 212 -4.01 17.51 -26.04
C LYS A 212 -5.09 17.07 -27.05
N ARG A 213 -4.84 16.03 -27.84
CA ARG A 213 -5.77 15.50 -28.85
C ARG A 213 -6.48 14.23 -28.39
N GLY A 214 -6.40 13.88 -27.11
CA GLY A 214 -7.00 12.66 -26.56
C GLY A 214 -6.15 11.40 -26.77
N GLU A 215 -4.93 11.52 -27.29
CA GLU A 215 -4.03 10.39 -27.49
C GLU A 215 -3.53 9.82 -26.15
N LYS A 216 -3.46 8.50 -26.05
CA LYS A 216 -2.91 7.82 -24.87
C LYS A 216 -1.39 7.96 -24.87
N LEU A 217 -0.85 8.54 -23.82
CA LEU A 217 0.59 8.77 -23.65
C LEU A 217 1.24 7.75 -22.70
N PHE A 218 0.64 6.57 -22.61
CA PHE A 218 1.12 5.43 -21.83
C PHE A 218 0.98 4.15 -22.65
N SER A 219 1.82 3.15 -22.37
CA SER A 219 1.62 1.77 -22.82
C SER A 219 0.89 0.99 -21.74
N LEU A 220 0.16 -0.04 -22.16
CA LEU A 220 -0.62 -0.92 -21.28
C LEU A 220 -0.32 -2.37 -21.64
N CYS A 221 -0.08 -3.21 -20.63
CA CYS A 221 0.13 -4.63 -20.82
C CYS A 221 -1.14 -5.32 -21.34
N LYS A 222 -0.99 -6.50 -21.96
CA LYS A 222 -2.12 -7.25 -22.53
C LYS A 222 -3.00 -7.90 -21.46
N ASP A 223 -2.40 -8.36 -20.37
CA ASP A 223 -3.07 -9.07 -19.29
C ASP A 223 -2.63 -8.50 -17.92
N PRO A 224 -3.44 -7.61 -17.30
CA PRO A 224 -3.13 -7.06 -15.98
C PRO A 224 -2.97 -8.13 -14.90
N SER A 225 -3.61 -9.30 -15.03
CA SER A 225 -3.52 -10.37 -14.04
C SER A 225 -2.14 -11.04 -13.99
N SER A 226 -1.30 -10.87 -15.02
CA SER A 226 0.06 -11.39 -15.03
C SER A 226 1.10 -10.43 -14.42
N PHE A 227 0.67 -9.27 -13.90
CA PHE A 227 1.55 -8.22 -13.35
C PHE A 227 1.26 -7.98 -11.87
N PHE A 228 2.30 -7.82 -11.06
CA PHE A 228 2.16 -7.46 -9.65
C PHE A 228 1.94 -5.94 -9.47
N PHE A 229 2.67 -5.13 -10.23
CA PHE A 229 2.50 -3.67 -10.24
C PHE A 229 1.60 -3.23 -11.38
N TRP A 230 0.66 -2.35 -11.06
CA TRP A 230 -0.20 -1.72 -12.03
C TRP A 230 0.53 -0.60 -12.78
N ASP A 231 1.06 0.37 -12.05
CA ASP A 231 1.88 1.46 -12.58
C ASP A 231 3.23 1.50 -11.85
N ASP A 232 4.01 2.57 -12.03
CA ASP A 232 5.36 2.65 -11.46
C ASP A 232 5.39 2.67 -9.92
N VAL A 233 4.25 2.81 -9.25
CA VAL A 233 4.16 2.94 -7.78
C VAL A 233 3.18 1.93 -7.18
N HIS A 234 2.05 1.71 -7.84
CA HIS A 234 0.89 1.06 -7.25
C HIS A 234 0.73 -0.39 -7.68
N VAL A 235 0.18 -1.20 -6.77
CA VAL A 235 -0.04 -2.64 -6.96
C VAL A 235 -1.30 -2.87 -7.80
N SER A 236 -1.27 -3.90 -8.66
CA SER A 236 -2.43 -4.33 -9.44
C SER A 236 -3.48 -5.03 -8.58
N ASP A 237 -4.68 -5.23 -9.12
CA ASP A 237 -5.74 -6.01 -8.47
C ASP A 237 -5.22 -7.42 -8.11
N GLN A 238 -4.54 -8.08 -9.05
CA GLN A 238 -3.97 -9.40 -8.82
C GLN A 238 -2.80 -9.36 -7.83
N GLY A 239 -2.00 -8.29 -7.83
CA GLY A 239 -0.94 -8.09 -6.84
C GLY A 239 -1.50 -7.96 -5.43
N TRP A 240 -2.58 -7.20 -5.24
CA TRP A 240 -3.28 -7.09 -3.96
C TRP A 240 -3.87 -8.44 -3.52
N ARG A 241 -4.53 -9.16 -4.44
CA ARG A 241 -5.00 -10.52 -4.16
C ARG A 241 -3.88 -11.44 -3.66
N SER A 242 -2.72 -11.38 -4.29
CA SER A 242 -1.55 -12.17 -3.90
C SER A 242 -1.01 -11.75 -2.53
N ILE A 243 -0.92 -10.45 -2.23
CA ILE A 243 -0.51 -9.93 -0.91
C ILE A 243 -1.41 -10.51 0.17
N PHE A 244 -2.73 -10.40 0.01
CA PHE A 244 -3.70 -10.87 1.00
C PHE A 244 -3.71 -12.39 1.17
N SER A 245 -3.29 -13.15 0.15
CA SER A 245 -3.19 -14.62 0.25
C SER A 245 -2.00 -15.12 1.09
N VAL A 246 -0.98 -14.30 1.31
CA VAL A 246 0.21 -14.63 2.12
C VAL A 246 0.29 -13.79 3.40
N LEU A 247 -0.71 -12.94 3.62
CA LEU A 247 -0.69 -11.98 4.70
C LEU A 247 -0.99 -12.67 6.03
N ASN A 248 -0.15 -12.38 7.02
CA ASN A 248 -0.41 -12.70 8.42
C ASN A 248 -0.57 -11.39 9.21
N PHE A 249 -1.63 -11.31 10.00
CA PHE A 249 -1.75 -10.31 11.06
C PHE A 249 -0.98 -10.81 12.28
N THR A 250 -0.05 -10.02 12.79
CA THR A 250 0.75 -10.32 14.00
C THR A 250 0.66 -9.20 15.01
#